data_AF-A0A0M3RD58-F1
#
_entry.id   AF-A0A0M3RD58-F1
#
_cell.length_a   1.000
_cell.length_b   1.000
_cell.length_c   1.000
_cell.angle_alpha   90.00
_cell.angle_beta   90.00
_cell.angle_gamma   90.00
#
_symmetry.space_group_name_H-M   'P 1'
#
loop_
_entity.id
_entity.type
_entity.pdbx_description
1 polymer ?
#
loop_
_entity_poly.entity_id
_entity_poly.type
_entity_poly.pdbx_seq_one_letter_code
_entity_poly.pdbx_strand_id
1 'polypeptide(L)'
;MCSECRRLRESENERDRDRDRDRDRDRNRDRDRNRCEGCVCDQLRRLRMQTEVDVFLKGGRRLNNVFFINFDRDTCCAIFTDNGSTIIVDCQDIQAIRIERN
;
A
#
# COMPACT_ATOMS: atom_id res chain seq x y z
N MET A 1 -40.35 0.23 41.61
CA MET A 1 -39.51 0.32 40.39
C MET A 1 -38.71 -0.97 40.28
N CYS A 2 -38.75 -1.68 39.15
CA CYS A 2 -38.09 -2.97 38.98
C CYS A 2 -36.58 -2.74 38.71
N SER A 3 -35.75 -2.98 39.72
CA SER A 3 -34.28 -2.80 39.67
C SER A 3 -33.60 -3.71 38.65
N GLU A 4 -34.25 -4.82 38.31
CA GLU A 4 -33.77 -5.84 37.36
C GLU A 4 -33.81 -5.34 35.91
N CYS A 5 -34.89 -4.63 35.54
CA CYS A 5 -35.02 -4.04 34.20
C CYS A 5 -33.95 -2.97 33.91
N ARG A 6 -33.45 -2.28 34.95
CA ARG A 6 -32.40 -1.27 34.82
C ARG A 6 -31.05 -1.91 34.47
N ARG A 7 -30.70 -3.01 35.14
CA ARG A 7 -29.47 -3.76 34.88
C ARG A 7 -29.46 -4.39 33.49
N LEU A 8 -30.62 -4.88 33.02
CA LEU A 8 -30.74 -5.44 31.68
C LEU A 8 -30.49 -4.38 30.60
N ARG A 9 -31.08 -3.19 30.72
CA ARG A 9 -30.84 -2.07 29.79
C ARG A 9 -29.40 -1.55 29.81
N GLU A 10 -28.77 -1.52 30.98
CA GLU A 10 -27.35 -1.15 31.13
C GLU A 10 -26.46 -2.19 30.41
N SER A 11 -26.77 -3.49 30.54
CA SER A 11 -26.05 -4.57 29.84
C SER A 11 -26.25 -4.59 28.32
N GLU A 12 -27.40 -4.13 27.83
CA GLU A 12 -27.68 -4.02 26.39
C GLU A 12 -26.93 -2.83 25.79
N ASN A 13 -26.94 -1.68 26.49
CA ASN A 13 -26.18 -0.49 26.09
C ASN A 13 -24.66 -0.73 26.07
N GLU A 14 -24.11 -1.51 27.00
CA GLU A 14 -22.70 -1.90 26.98
C GLU A 14 -22.37 -2.80 25.77
N ARG A 15 -23.23 -3.79 25.49
CA ARG A 15 -23.08 -4.66 24.32
C ARG A 15 -23.15 -3.91 23.00
N ASP A 16 -24.01 -2.90 22.88
CA ASP A 16 -24.09 -2.07 21.68
C ASP A 16 -22.86 -1.16 21.52
N ARG A 17 -22.33 -0.60 22.62
CA ARG A 17 -21.07 0.18 22.58
C ARG A 17 -19.87 -0.66 22.18
N ASP A 18 -19.80 -1.91 22.62
CA ASP A 18 -18.71 -2.80 22.24
C ASP A 18 -18.79 -3.19 20.75
N ARG A 19 -19.99 -3.42 20.21
CA ARG A 19 -20.19 -3.65 18.76
C ARG A 19 -19.76 -2.46 17.90
N ASP A 20 -20.02 -1.24 18.35
CA ASP A 20 -19.63 -0.03 17.62
C ASP A 20 -18.10 0.13 17.59
N ARG A 21 -17.42 -0.16 18.72
CA ARG A 21 -15.95 -0.16 18.78
C ARG A 21 -15.32 -1.18 17.83
N ASP A 22 -15.89 -2.37 17.73
CA ASP A 22 -15.36 -3.41 16.84
C ASP A 22 -15.50 -3.01 15.36
N ARG A 23 -16.62 -2.39 14.97
CA ARG A 23 -16.82 -1.88 13.59
C ARG A 23 -15.82 -0.79 13.21
N ASP A 24 -15.48 0.11 14.12
CA ASP A 24 -14.51 1.17 13.85
C ASP A 24 -13.08 0.62 13.72
N ARG A 25 -12.76 -0.47 14.43
CA ARG A 25 -11.46 -1.14 14.33
C ARG A 25 -11.26 -1.84 12.99
N ASP A 26 -12.31 -2.43 12.44
CA ASP A 26 -12.25 -3.09 11.13
C ASP A 26 -12.15 -2.07 9.98
N ARG A 27 -12.89 -0.96 10.04
CA ARG A 27 -12.78 0.12 9.03
C ARG A 27 -11.37 0.72 8.93
N ASN A 28 -10.63 0.81 10.03
CA ASN A 28 -9.26 1.31 10.01
C ASN A 28 -8.28 0.27 9.42
N ARG A 29 -8.50 -1.02 9.62
CA ARG A 29 -7.66 -2.06 9.01
C ARG A 29 -7.78 -2.12 7.50
N ASP A 30 -8.94 -1.79 6.94
CA ASP A 30 -9.15 -1.80 5.49
C ASP A 30 -8.54 -0.58 4.78
N ARG A 31 -8.42 0.57 5.46
CA ARG A 31 -7.77 1.77 4.90
C ARG A 31 -6.25 1.62 4.73
N ASP A 32 -5.63 0.74 5.51
CA ASP A 32 -4.19 0.48 5.48
C ASP A 32 -3.81 -0.68 4.54
N ARG A 33 -4.76 -1.49 4.08
CA ARG A 33 -4.46 -2.72 3.32
C ARG A 33 -4.28 -2.54 1.81
N ASN A 34 -4.78 -1.47 1.19
CA ASN A 34 -5.05 -1.48 -0.26
C ASN A 34 -4.43 -0.34 -1.09
N ARG A 35 -3.43 0.41 -0.62
CA ARG A 35 -2.96 1.58 -1.42
C ARG A 35 -2.20 1.19 -2.68
N CYS A 36 -1.24 0.26 -2.59
CA CYS A 36 -0.44 -0.18 -3.73
C CYS A 36 -0.48 -1.70 -3.86
N GLU A 37 -1.44 -2.20 -4.61
CA GLU A 37 -1.59 -3.63 -4.86
C GLU A 37 -0.82 -4.05 -6.11
N GLY A 38 -0.37 -5.31 -6.14
CA GLY A 38 0.24 -5.92 -7.33
C GLY A 38 1.70 -6.33 -7.15
N CYS A 39 2.09 -7.32 -7.95
CA CYS A 39 3.40 -7.97 -7.87
C CYS A 39 4.56 -6.97 -7.98
N VAL A 40 4.49 -6.01 -8.90
CA VAL A 40 5.58 -5.03 -9.08
C VAL A 40 5.71 -4.09 -7.88
N CYS A 41 4.59 -3.58 -7.35
CA CYS A 41 4.60 -2.78 -6.13
C CYS A 41 5.22 -3.56 -4.95
N ASP A 42 4.92 -4.87 -4.83
CA ASP A 42 5.53 -5.73 -3.82
C ASP A 42 7.03 -5.94 -3.99
N GLN A 43 7.51 -6.08 -5.24
CA GLN A 43 8.94 -6.18 -5.51
C GLN A 43 9.66 -4.87 -5.19
N LEU A 44 9.10 -3.72 -5.60
CA LEU A 44 9.69 -2.40 -5.35
C LEU A 44 9.84 -2.10 -3.85
N ARG A 45 8.89 -2.55 -3.01
CA ARG A 45 8.97 -2.42 -1.54
C ARG A 45 10.21 -3.08 -0.92
N ARG A 46 10.80 -4.05 -1.60
CA ARG A 46 11.92 -4.88 -1.13
C ARG A 46 13.18 -4.68 -1.96
N LEU A 47 13.08 -3.95 -3.07
CA LEU A 47 14.18 -3.73 -3.99
C LEU A 47 15.24 -2.86 -3.31
N ARG A 48 16.50 -3.24 -3.49
CA ARG A 48 17.62 -2.49 -2.93
C ARG A 48 17.79 -1.19 -3.70
N MET A 49 18.03 -0.08 -3.00
CA MET A 49 18.40 1.19 -3.62
C MET A 49 19.65 1.01 -4.50
N GLN A 50 19.74 1.82 -5.56
CA GLN A 50 20.82 1.78 -6.57
C GLN A 50 20.87 0.46 -7.36
N THR A 51 19.80 -0.31 -7.39
CA THR A 51 19.69 -1.46 -8.30
C THR A 51 19.37 -0.98 -9.71
N GLU A 52 20.15 -1.42 -10.69
CA GLU A 52 19.90 -1.17 -12.10
C GLU A 52 18.77 -2.07 -12.61
N VAL A 53 17.78 -1.47 -13.27
CA VAL A 53 16.57 -2.15 -13.72
C VAL A 53 16.10 -1.65 -15.08
N ASP A 54 15.40 -2.52 -15.80
CA ASP A 54 14.48 -2.12 -16.87
C ASP A 54 13.05 -2.08 -16.33
N VAL A 55 12.33 -1.01 -16.63
CA VAL A 55 10.93 -0.80 -16.21
C VAL A 55 10.02 -0.86 -17.43
N PHE A 56 9.08 -1.80 -17.43
CA PHE A 56 8.11 -2.00 -18.51
C PHE A 56 6.78 -1.41 -18.10
N LEU A 57 6.33 -0.37 -18.81
CA LEU A 57 5.10 0.36 -18.52
C LEU A 57 3.94 -0.17 -19.35
N LYS A 58 2.72 0.06 -18.85
CA LYS A 58 1.50 -0.11 -19.66
C LYS A 58 1.60 0.67 -20.97
N GLY A 59 1.05 0.07 -22.03
CA GLY A 59 1.10 0.61 -23.39
C GLY A 59 2.42 0.36 -24.12
N GLY A 60 3.25 -0.58 -23.64
CA GLY A 60 4.45 -1.04 -24.35
C GLY A 60 5.66 -0.09 -24.28
N ARG A 61 5.60 0.93 -23.43
CA ARG A 61 6.72 1.85 -23.18
C ARG A 61 7.71 1.21 -22.20
N ARG A 62 8.99 1.58 -22.28
CA ARG A 62 10.05 1.02 -21.43
C ARG A 62 11.07 2.09 -21.02
N LEU A 63 11.54 2.01 -19.79
CA LEU A 63 12.72 2.73 -19.28
C LEU A 63 13.87 1.72 -19.18
N ASN A 64 15.03 2.05 -19.75
CA ASN A 64 16.17 1.12 -19.83
C ASN A 64 17.28 1.55 -18.88
N ASN A 65 17.92 0.57 -18.23
CA ASN A 65 19.14 0.79 -17.43
C ASN A 65 19.00 1.96 -16.43
N VAL A 66 17.82 2.08 -15.81
CA VAL A 66 17.56 3.12 -14.81
C VAL A 66 17.89 2.59 -13.43
N PHE A 67 18.31 3.47 -12.53
CA PHE A 67 18.63 3.09 -11.17
C PHE A 67 17.44 3.34 -10.25
N PHE A 68 17.02 2.31 -9.52
CA PHE A 68 15.98 2.43 -8.51
C PHE A 68 16.48 3.27 -7.32
N ILE A 69 15.73 4.31 -6.97
CA ILE A 69 16.07 5.22 -5.86
C ILE A 69 15.23 4.91 -4.63
N ASN A 70 13.90 4.92 -4.76
CA ASN A 70 13.00 4.71 -3.63
C ASN A 70 11.59 4.31 -4.09
N PHE A 71 10.80 3.74 -3.18
CA PHE A 71 9.38 3.49 -3.36
C PHE A 71 8.59 4.03 -2.16
N ASP A 72 7.63 4.91 -2.44
CA ASP A 72 6.72 5.45 -1.43
C ASP A 72 5.45 4.58 -1.34
N ARG A 73 5.22 4.02 -0.15
CA ARG A 73 4.09 3.12 0.13
C ARG A 73 2.77 3.85 0.31
N ASP A 74 2.81 5.15 0.62
CA ASP A 74 1.62 5.97 0.83
C ASP A 74 1.07 6.51 -0.49
N THR A 75 1.97 6.83 -1.43
CA THR A 75 1.63 7.42 -2.74
C THR A 75 1.76 6.44 -3.92
N CYS A 76 2.29 5.24 -3.71
CA CYS A 76 2.56 4.24 -4.76
C CYS A 76 3.57 4.67 -5.82
N CYS A 77 4.33 5.73 -5.55
CA CYS A 77 5.32 6.25 -6.47
C CYS A 77 6.64 5.47 -6.35
N ALA A 78 7.10 4.95 -7.48
CA ALA A 78 8.45 4.44 -7.67
C ALA A 78 9.33 5.54 -8.29
N ILE A 79 10.49 5.78 -7.69
CA ILE A 79 11.43 6.82 -8.11
C ILE A 79 12.67 6.14 -8.69
N PHE A 80 13.04 6.56 -9.89
CA PHE A 80 14.21 6.11 -10.62
C PHE A 80 15.07 7.31 -11.04
N THR A 81 16.34 7.06 -11.35
CA THR A 81 17.19 8.04 -12.02
C THR A 81 17.73 7.51 -13.34
N ASP A 82 17.83 8.40 -14.32
CA ASP A 82 18.38 8.16 -15.65
C ASP A 82 19.28 9.34 -16.01
N ASN A 83 20.59 9.11 -16.08
CA ASN A 83 21.58 10.13 -16.47
C ASN A 83 21.42 11.48 -15.74
N GLY A 84 21.13 11.44 -14.43
CA GLY A 84 20.94 12.64 -13.60
C GLY A 84 19.53 13.23 -13.61
N SER A 85 18.63 12.71 -14.45
CA SER A 85 17.20 13.03 -14.42
C SER A 85 16.48 12.13 -13.41
N THR A 86 15.42 12.64 -12.79
CA THR A 86 14.54 11.88 -11.90
C THR A 86 13.27 11.50 -12.64
N ILE A 87 12.90 10.22 -12.57
CA ILE A 87 11.67 9.68 -13.14
C ILE A 87 10.81 9.14 -12.01
N ILE A 88 9.55 9.58 -11.96
CA ILE A 88 8.57 9.15 -10.96
C ILE A 88 7.44 8.45 -11.69
N VAL A 89 7.14 7.21 -11.29
CA VAL A 89 6.15 6.35 -11.94
C VAL A 89 5.23 5.75 -10.90
N ASP A 90 3.93 5.71 -11.17
CA ASP A 90 2.99 4.92 -10.37
C ASP A 90 3.31 3.43 -10.55
N CYS A 91 3.56 2.70 -9.45
CA CYS A 91 3.88 1.27 -9.52
C CYS A 91 2.74 0.44 -10.15
N GLN A 92 1.50 0.92 -10.12
CA GLN A 92 0.37 0.25 -10.75
C GLN A 92 0.42 0.33 -12.28
N ASP A 93 1.17 1.27 -12.85
CA ASP A 93 1.39 1.40 -14.29
C ASP A 93 2.61 0.66 -14.80
N ILE A 94 3.38 0.07 -13.88
CA ILE A 94 4.49 -0.82 -14.22
C ILE A 94 3.94 -2.23 -14.40
N GLN A 95 4.04 -2.75 -15.62
CA GLN A 95 3.65 -4.12 -15.96
C GLN A 95 4.70 -5.14 -15.54
N ALA A 96 5.98 -4.79 -15.65
CA ALA A 96 7.08 -5.65 -15.26
C ALA A 96 8.32 -4.83 -14.89
N ILE A 97 9.18 -5.44 -14.08
CA ILE A 97 10.52 -4.94 -13.77
C ILE A 97 11.52 -6.07 -14.02
N ARG A 98 12.60 -5.78 -14.76
CA ARG A 98 13.74 -6.70 -14.90
C ARG A 98 14.88 -6.14 -14.07
N ILE A 99 15.37 -6.95 -13.14
CA ILE A 99 16.49 -6.60 -12.29
C ILE A 99 17.76 -7.08 -12.97
N GLU A 100 18.66 -6.16 -13.28
CA GLU A 100 19.98 -6.52 -13.81
C GLU A 100 20.84 -7.06 -12.67
N ARG A 101 21.48 -8.22 -12.90
CA ARG A 101 22.46 -8.77 -11.96
C ARG A 101 23.84 -8.46 -12.50
N ASN A 102 24.59 -7.65 -11.75
CA ASN A 102 26.04 -7.57 -11.88
C ASN A 102 26.73 -8.67 -11.08
#